data_AF-A0A8S3DC55-F1
#
_entry.id   AF-A0A8S3DC55-F1
#
_cell.length_a   1.000
_cell.length_b   1.000
_cell.length_c   1.000
_cell.angle_alpha   90.00
_cell.angle_beta   90.00
_cell.angle_gamma   90.00
#
_symmetry.space_group_name_H-M   'P 1'
#
loop_
_entity.id
_entity.type
_entity.pdbx_description
1 polymer ?
#
loop_
_entity_poly.entity_id
_entity_poly.type
_entity_poly.pdbx_seq_one_letter_code
_entity_poly.pdbx_strand_id
1 'polypeptide(L)'
;MIGYGVASRSMVYYPQGNNVTLTTGSPDTSFSGRAIFRNVLYPVYYLMYGDFGDERTDLDNNSGTAWATADQVLLAIHMIFVNILLVNLLIAMFNKRFDEVNEDARTVWHSQQYLFTREYFTRSPFMPPISLIYNIYYLSRMLVFFIRREFFHGSADRSAKTFKIIAINKDLLEEWREFEGASTYTYALNEVKILKAASQKFKKGSDSSSTQKETKAGNSEDLNEAADNVRDVQDNLSKLNSTIEGMKLGFKNYFM
;
A
#
# COMPACT_ATOMS: atom_id res chain seq x y z
N MET A 1 -18.09 -11.05 21.20
CA MET A 1 -17.21 -11.91 22.03
C MET A 1 -17.50 -11.73 23.52
N ILE A 2 -17.10 -10.61 24.15
CA ILE A 2 -17.28 -10.39 25.60
C ILE A 2 -18.76 -10.48 26.03
N GLY A 3 -19.67 -9.77 25.36
CA GLY A 3 -21.09 -9.73 25.75
C GLY A 3 -21.75 -11.12 25.74
N TYR A 4 -21.52 -11.90 24.68
CA TYR A 4 -22.00 -13.27 24.57
C TYR A 4 -21.38 -14.19 25.64
N GLY A 5 -20.05 -14.14 25.81
CA GLY A 5 -19.35 -14.99 26.77
C GLY A 5 -19.77 -14.75 28.21
N VAL A 6 -19.95 -13.49 28.61
CA VAL A 6 -20.41 -13.14 29.96
C VAL A 6 -21.85 -13.62 30.16
N ALA A 7 -22.76 -13.34 29.22
CA ALA A 7 -24.15 -13.74 29.31
C ALA A 7 -24.34 -15.26 29.37
N SER A 8 -23.65 -15.99 28.48
CA SER A 8 -23.67 -17.46 28.41
C SER A 8 -23.16 -18.08 29.72
N ARG A 9 -21.99 -17.63 30.20
CA ARG A 9 -21.41 -18.14 31.46
C ARG A 9 -22.26 -17.75 32.68
N SER A 10 -22.81 -16.54 32.74
CA SER A 10 -23.67 -16.13 33.86
C SER A 10 -24.97 -16.91 33.93
N MET A 11 -25.52 -17.28 32.78
CA MET A 11 -26.82 -17.93 32.67
C MET A 11 -26.74 -19.44 32.92
N VAL A 12 -25.67 -20.08 32.46
CA VAL A 12 -25.49 -21.53 32.56
C VAL A 12 -24.74 -21.96 33.82
N TYR A 13 -23.72 -21.20 34.27
CA TYR A 13 -22.82 -21.63 35.34
C TYR A 13 -23.05 -20.97 36.70
N TYR A 14 -23.80 -19.86 36.77
CA TYR A 14 -23.97 -19.08 38.00
C TYR A 14 -25.32 -19.18 38.75
N PRO A 15 -26.22 -20.16 38.54
CA PRO A 15 -27.31 -20.40 39.47
C PRO A 15 -26.98 -21.58 40.40
N GLN A 16 -25.89 -21.54 41.16
CA GLN A 16 -25.67 -22.48 42.26
C GLN A 16 -25.21 -21.74 43.51
N GLY A 17 -26.17 -21.08 44.14
CA GLY A 17 -26.05 -20.71 45.55
C GLY A 17 -25.94 -21.98 46.38
N ASN A 18 -24.76 -22.16 46.95
CA ASN A 18 -24.44 -22.95 48.15
C ASN A 18 -23.91 -24.39 48.07
N ASN A 19 -23.88 -25.14 46.96
CA ASN A 19 -23.34 -26.53 47.01
C ASN A 19 -22.63 -27.03 45.73
N VAL A 20 -21.76 -26.25 45.07
CA VAL A 20 -20.91 -26.80 44.00
C VAL A 20 -19.55 -27.20 44.57
N THR A 21 -19.43 -28.47 44.93
CA THR A 21 -18.12 -29.12 45.00
C THR A 21 -17.58 -29.19 43.58
N LEU A 22 -16.57 -28.36 43.30
CA LEU A 22 -15.77 -28.43 42.09
C LEU A 22 -15.02 -29.76 42.08
N THR A 23 -15.66 -30.83 41.58
CA THR A 23 -14.98 -32.10 41.31
C THR A 23 -14.19 -31.98 40.02
N THR A 24 -13.05 -31.29 40.10
CA THR A 24 -11.85 -31.52 39.31
C THR A 24 -10.77 -30.65 39.92
N GLY A 25 -9.74 -31.30 40.48
CA GLY A 25 -8.88 -30.73 41.51
C GLY A 25 -8.21 -29.40 41.15
N SER A 26 -8.63 -28.33 41.80
CA SER A 26 -7.76 -27.32 42.41
C SER A 26 -8.58 -26.42 43.33
N PRO A 27 -8.34 -26.42 44.65
CA PRO A 27 -9.08 -25.63 45.62
C PRO A 27 -8.51 -24.21 45.70
N ASP A 28 -8.68 -23.41 44.64
CA ASP A 28 -8.41 -21.96 44.73
C ASP A 28 -9.73 -21.21 44.62
N THR A 29 -10.40 -21.05 45.76
CA THR A 29 -11.59 -20.21 45.95
C THR A 29 -11.25 -18.71 45.98
N SER A 30 -10.33 -18.28 45.11
CA SER A 30 -9.96 -16.88 44.94
C SER A 30 -10.58 -16.35 43.66
N PHE A 31 -11.33 -15.25 43.76
CA PHE A 31 -11.84 -14.51 42.60
C PHE A 31 -10.65 -14.01 41.76
N SER A 32 -10.20 -14.82 40.80
CA SER A 32 -9.07 -14.50 39.92
C SER A 32 -9.60 -14.02 38.58
N GLY A 33 -9.41 -12.73 38.29
CA GLY A 33 -9.85 -12.13 37.02
C GLY A 33 -9.26 -12.82 35.78
N ARG A 34 -8.07 -13.43 35.90
CA ARG A 34 -7.45 -14.24 34.83
C ARG A 34 -8.23 -15.52 34.54
N ALA A 35 -8.70 -16.20 35.59
CA ALA A 35 -9.49 -17.42 35.44
C ALA A 35 -10.86 -17.12 34.80
N ILE A 36 -11.50 -16.03 35.24
CA ILE A 36 -12.77 -15.57 34.67
C ILE A 36 -12.60 -15.20 33.20
N PHE A 37 -11.59 -14.40 32.87
CA PHE A 37 -11.29 -14.00 31.48
C PHE A 37 -11.08 -15.22 30.58
N ARG A 38 -10.27 -16.19 31.02
CA ARG A 38 -10.01 -17.43 30.28
C ARG A 38 -11.30 -18.23 30.06
N ASN A 39 -12.10 -18.43 31.11
CA ASN A 39 -13.31 -19.24 31.02
C ASN A 39 -14.44 -18.57 30.20
N VAL A 40 -14.45 -17.23 30.13
CA VAL A 40 -15.45 -16.46 29.39
C VAL A 40 -15.07 -16.28 27.92
N LEU A 41 -13.81 -15.95 27.61
CA LEU A 41 -13.42 -15.55 26.25
C LEU A 41 -12.82 -16.66 25.42
N TYR A 42 -12.07 -17.58 26.04
CA TYR A 42 -11.42 -18.66 25.30
C TYR A 42 -12.43 -19.52 24.53
N PRO A 43 -13.52 -20.02 25.12
CA PRO A 43 -14.49 -20.84 24.37
C PRO A 43 -15.17 -20.06 23.24
N VAL A 44 -15.51 -18.79 23.49
CA VAL A 44 -16.19 -17.93 22.53
C VAL A 44 -15.29 -17.55 21.35
N TYR A 45 -13.97 -17.49 21.58
CA TYR A 45 -13.00 -17.29 20.50
C TYR A 45 -12.93 -18.51 19.57
N TYR A 46 -12.81 -19.72 20.12
CA TYR A 46 -12.78 -20.97 19.34
C TYR A 46 -14.10 -21.23 18.60
N LEU A 47 -15.20 -20.77 19.18
CA LEU A 47 -16.52 -20.81 18.55
C LEU A 47 -16.55 -20.10 17.19
N MET A 48 -15.82 -19.00 17.01
CA MET A 48 -15.73 -18.33 15.70
C MET A 48 -15.08 -19.19 14.62
N TYR A 49 -14.23 -20.14 15.03
CA TYR A 49 -13.57 -21.08 14.14
C TYR A 49 -14.39 -22.36 13.94
N GLY A 50 -15.57 -22.46 14.55
CA GLY A 50 -16.47 -23.62 14.43
C GLY A 50 -16.19 -24.74 15.43
N ASP A 51 -15.35 -24.52 16.43
CA ASP A 51 -15.16 -25.45 17.55
C ASP A 51 -16.11 -25.11 18.69
N PHE A 52 -17.05 -26.02 18.96
CA PHE A 52 -18.11 -25.81 19.95
C PHE A 52 -17.73 -26.29 21.36
N GLY A 53 -16.64 -27.06 21.50
CA GLY A 53 -16.17 -27.62 22.76
C GLY A 53 -17.12 -28.63 23.41
N ASP A 54 -16.55 -29.64 24.08
CA ASP A 54 -17.31 -30.72 24.72
C ASP A 54 -18.18 -30.22 25.90
N GLU A 55 -17.74 -29.16 26.58
CA GLU A 55 -18.43 -28.53 27.74
C GLU A 55 -19.84 -28.02 27.41
N ARG A 56 -20.17 -27.82 26.12
CA ARG A 56 -21.50 -27.37 25.66
C ARG A 56 -22.42 -28.52 25.30
N THR A 57 -21.87 -29.69 24.95
CA THR A 57 -22.65 -30.89 24.59
C THR A 57 -23.33 -31.53 25.80
N ASP A 58 -22.77 -31.34 27.01
CA ASP A 58 -23.38 -31.80 28.26
C ASP A 58 -24.65 -31.02 28.65
N LEU A 59 -24.84 -29.81 28.11
CA LEU A 59 -26.05 -29.01 28.33
C LEU A 59 -27.27 -29.56 27.60
N ASP A 60 -27.07 -30.20 26.44
CA ASP A 60 -28.14 -30.89 25.70
C ASP A 60 -28.65 -32.13 26.46
N ASN A 61 -27.78 -32.77 27.24
CA ASN A 61 -28.12 -33.94 28.06
C ASN A 61 -28.93 -33.57 29.32
N ASN A 62 -28.93 -32.28 29.73
CA ASN A 62 -29.71 -31.73 30.84
C ASN A 62 -30.75 -30.70 30.34
N SER A 63 -31.38 -31.02 29.21
CA SER A 63 -32.31 -30.22 28.40
C SER A 63 -33.60 -29.75 29.11
N GLY A 64 -33.75 -30.01 30.40
CA GLY A 64 -34.94 -29.64 31.17
C GLY A 64 -34.96 -28.21 31.75
N THR A 65 -33.89 -27.42 31.57
CA THR A 65 -33.82 -26.06 32.14
C THR A 65 -34.05 -24.98 31.08
N ALA A 66 -34.96 -24.04 31.34
CA ALA A 66 -35.25 -22.90 30.44
C ALA A 66 -34.01 -22.05 30.12
N TRP A 67 -32.94 -22.18 30.91
CA TRP A 67 -31.70 -21.45 30.73
C TRP A 67 -30.77 -22.08 29.67
N ALA A 68 -30.79 -23.41 29.53
CA ALA A 68 -30.01 -24.09 28.50
C ALA A 68 -30.54 -23.75 27.09
N THR A 69 -31.86 -23.74 26.92
CA THR A 69 -32.49 -23.41 25.63
C THR A 69 -32.24 -21.97 25.21
N ALA A 70 -32.25 -21.02 26.14
CA ALA A 70 -31.96 -19.62 25.81
C ALA A 70 -30.46 -19.36 25.56
N ASP A 71 -29.53 -20.15 26.12
CA ASP A 71 -28.11 -20.12 25.74
C ASP A 71 -27.90 -20.62 24.31
N GLN A 72 -28.62 -21.66 23.88
CA GLN A 72 -28.59 -22.17 22.51
C GLN A 72 -29.14 -21.15 21.50
N VAL A 73 -30.21 -20.43 21.85
CA VAL A 73 -30.73 -19.35 21.01
C VAL A 73 -29.73 -18.21 20.91
N LEU A 74 -29.12 -17.81 22.04
CA LEU A 74 -28.09 -16.78 22.07
C LEU A 74 -26.86 -17.19 21.26
N LEU A 75 -26.49 -18.48 21.30
CA LEU A 75 -25.43 -19.08 20.50
C LEU A 75 -25.73 -18.96 19.00
N ALA A 76 -26.94 -19.34 18.58
CA ALA A 76 -27.35 -19.27 17.18
C ALA A 76 -27.29 -17.83 16.65
N ILE A 77 -27.81 -16.87 17.42
CA ILE A 77 -27.74 -15.43 17.08
C ILE A 77 -26.28 -14.99 16.99
N HIS A 78 -25.44 -15.38 17.96
CA HIS A 78 -24.02 -15.04 17.96
C HIS A 78 -23.29 -15.54 16.70
N MET A 79 -23.56 -16.79 16.29
CA MET A 79 -22.99 -17.39 15.10
C MET A 79 -23.42 -16.69 13.82
N ILE A 80 -24.68 -16.26 13.72
CA ILE A 80 -25.16 -15.51 12.56
C ILE A 80 -24.40 -14.17 12.45
N PHE A 81 -24.29 -13.42 13.54
CA PHE A 81 -23.59 -12.13 13.53
C PHE A 81 -22.11 -12.26 13.18
N VAL A 82 -21.42 -13.27 13.71
CA VAL A 82 -19.97 -13.39 13.50
C VAL A 82 -19.67 -14.04 12.17
N ASN A 83 -20.24 -15.21 11.90
CA ASN A 83 -19.84 -16.04 10.77
C ASN A 83 -20.52 -15.62 9.46
N ILE A 84 -21.79 -15.17 9.52
CA ILE A 84 -22.54 -14.81 8.31
C ILE A 84 -22.45 -13.31 8.03
N LEU A 85 -22.49 -12.45 9.05
CA LEU A 85 -22.45 -11.00 8.84
C LEU A 85 -21.01 -10.47 8.86
N LEU A 86 -20.27 -10.68 9.95
CA LEU A 86 -18.99 -10.00 10.16
C LEU A 86 -17.88 -10.55 9.28
N VAL A 87 -17.71 -11.87 9.17
CA VAL A 87 -16.69 -12.47 8.30
C VAL A 87 -16.94 -12.14 6.83
N ASN A 88 -18.18 -12.20 6.36
CA ASN A 88 -18.50 -11.84 4.98
C ASN A 88 -18.28 -10.35 4.70
N LEU A 89 -18.60 -9.47 5.66
CA LEU A 89 -18.30 -8.04 5.55
C LEU A 89 -16.79 -7.78 5.58
N LEU A 90 -16.04 -8.52 6.39
CA LEU A 90 -14.59 -8.42 6.48
C LEU A 90 -13.94 -8.85 5.16
N ILE A 91 -14.38 -9.95 4.58
CA ILE A 91 -13.94 -10.41 3.25
C ILE A 91 -14.29 -9.36 2.19
N ALA A 92 -15.51 -8.80 2.21
CA ALA A 92 -15.91 -7.76 1.26
C ALA A 92 -15.06 -6.48 1.39
N MET A 93 -14.75 -6.05 2.62
CA MET A 93 -13.89 -4.91 2.88
C MET A 93 -12.46 -5.19 2.41
N PHE A 94 -11.92 -6.38 2.68
CA PHE A 94 -10.61 -6.77 2.19
C PHE A 94 -10.56 -6.83 0.67
N ASN A 95 -11.55 -7.43 0.00
CA ASN A 95 -11.59 -7.49 -1.46
C ASN A 95 -11.59 -6.10 -2.07
N LYS A 96 -12.42 -5.18 -1.55
CA LYS A 96 -12.44 -3.79 -2.05
C LYS A 96 -11.11 -3.06 -1.79
N ARG A 97 -10.55 -3.18 -0.58
CA ARG A 97 -9.33 -2.47 -0.22
C ARG A 97 -8.08 -3.10 -0.82
N PHE A 98 -8.09 -4.39 -1.14
CA PHE A 98 -6.96 -5.07 -1.76
C PHE A 98 -6.66 -4.47 -3.13
N ASP A 99 -7.68 -4.23 -3.96
CA ASP A 99 -7.48 -3.67 -5.29
C ASP A 99 -6.90 -2.25 -5.24
N GLU A 100 -7.43 -1.41 -4.35
CA GLU A 100 -6.96 -0.03 -4.14
C GLU A 100 -5.54 0.00 -3.55
N VAL A 101 -5.26 -0.83 -2.55
CA VAL A 101 -3.96 -0.83 -1.84
C VAL A 101 -2.88 -1.55 -2.65
N ASN A 102 -3.20 -2.50 -3.53
CA ASN A 102 -2.21 -3.26 -4.28
C ASN A 102 -1.42 -2.40 -5.28
N GLU A 103 -2.05 -1.41 -5.90
CA GLU A 103 -1.38 -0.46 -6.80
C GLU A 103 -0.43 0.47 -6.01
N ASP A 104 -0.91 1.03 -4.91
CA ASP A 104 -0.12 1.88 -4.02
C ASP A 104 1.04 1.12 -3.37
N ALA A 105 0.79 -0.11 -2.91
CA ALA A 105 1.79 -0.98 -2.30
C ALA A 105 2.90 -1.34 -3.28
N ARG A 106 2.59 -1.52 -4.57
CA ARG A 106 3.60 -1.78 -5.60
C ARG A 106 4.56 -0.60 -5.77
N THR A 107 4.02 0.62 -5.78
CA THR A 107 4.83 1.85 -5.85
C THR A 107 5.72 2.00 -4.62
N VAL A 108 5.19 1.72 -3.44
CA VAL A 108 5.96 1.70 -2.19
C VAL A 108 7.04 0.60 -2.23
N TRP A 109 6.72 -0.59 -2.73
CA TRP A 109 7.67 -1.68 -2.87
C TRP A 109 8.84 -1.32 -3.79
N HIS A 110 8.58 -0.76 -4.98
CA HIS A 110 9.64 -0.33 -5.88
C HIS A 110 10.53 0.76 -5.24
N SER A 111 9.92 1.68 -4.49
CA SER A 111 10.66 2.71 -3.74
C SER A 111 11.56 2.09 -2.67
N GLN A 112 11.02 1.14 -1.89
CA GLN A 112 11.78 0.40 -0.87
C GLN A 112 12.86 -0.48 -1.49
N GLN A 113 12.59 -1.12 -2.61
CA GLN A 113 13.55 -1.96 -3.32
C GLN A 113 14.77 -1.14 -3.77
N TYR A 114 14.57 0.08 -4.26
CA TYR A 114 15.68 1.00 -4.54
C TYR A 114 16.49 1.32 -3.28
N LEU A 115 15.81 1.67 -2.18
CA LEU A 115 16.46 1.98 -0.91
C LEU A 115 17.29 0.80 -0.38
N PHE A 116 16.73 -0.41 -0.40
CA PHE A 116 17.44 -1.62 -0.01
C PHE A 116 18.63 -1.88 -0.91
N THR A 117 18.45 -1.84 -2.22
CA THR A 117 19.52 -2.06 -3.19
C THR A 117 20.68 -1.09 -2.94
N ARG A 118 20.39 0.20 -2.78
CA ARG A 118 21.38 1.24 -2.48
C ARG A 118 22.13 0.96 -1.16
N GLU A 119 21.44 0.54 -0.12
CA GLU A 119 22.04 0.24 1.19
C GLU A 119 22.92 -1.02 1.14
N TYR A 120 22.49 -2.07 0.43
CA TYR A 120 23.28 -3.29 0.32
C TYR A 120 24.57 -3.11 -0.47
N PHE A 121 24.62 -2.19 -1.43
CA PHE A 121 25.86 -1.88 -2.17
C PHE A 121 26.97 -1.26 -1.30
N THR A 122 26.60 -0.53 -0.24
CA THR A 122 27.59 0.12 0.64
C THR A 122 27.96 -0.75 1.84
N ARG A 123 27.10 -1.71 2.20
CA ARG A 123 27.27 -2.60 3.34
C ARG A 123 28.35 -3.65 3.09
N SER A 124 28.93 -4.16 4.18
CA SER A 124 29.87 -5.29 4.15
C SER A 124 29.22 -6.51 3.43
N PRO A 125 29.92 -7.17 2.49
CA PRO A 125 29.40 -8.32 1.76
C PRO A 125 29.33 -9.60 2.62
N PHE A 126 29.80 -9.56 3.87
CA PHE A 126 29.86 -10.71 4.76
C PHE A 126 28.59 -10.86 5.59
N MET A 127 28.18 -12.11 5.83
CA MET A 127 27.04 -12.48 6.68
C MET A 127 27.19 -11.84 8.09
N PRO A 128 26.09 -11.49 8.79
CA PRO A 128 26.12 -10.76 10.06
C PRO A 128 27.17 -11.23 11.09
N PRO A 129 27.37 -12.54 11.36
CA PRO A 129 28.42 -12.97 12.30
C PRO A 129 29.85 -12.69 11.83
N ILE A 130 30.14 -12.80 10.53
CA ILE A 130 31.49 -12.63 9.95
C ILE A 130 31.78 -11.15 9.65
N SER A 131 30.73 -10.32 9.53
CA SER A 131 30.82 -8.88 9.28
C SER A 131 31.62 -8.11 10.33
N LEU A 132 31.70 -8.63 11.57
CA LEU A 132 32.42 -8.02 12.68
C LEU A 132 33.92 -7.88 12.38
N ILE A 133 34.53 -8.90 11.78
CA ILE A 133 35.96 -8.91 11.41
C ILE A 133 36.23 -7.85 10.34
N TYR A 134 35.36 -7.75 9.34
CA TYR A 134 35.47 -6.74 8.28
C TYR A 134 35.34 -5.31 8.84
N ASN A 135 34.40 -5.09 9.76
CA ASN A 135 34.22 -3.80 10.41
C ASN A 135 35.43 -3.42 11.28
N ILE A 136 36.04 -4.37 11.98
CA ILE A 136 37.28 -4.15 12.76
C ILE A 136 38.45 -3.78 11.84
N TYR A 137 38.61 -4.47 10.71
CA TYR A 137 39.64 -4.14 9.71
C TYR A 137 39.44 -2.74 9.10
N TYR A 138 38.20 -2.38 8.78
CA TYR A 138 37.91 -1.04 8.26
C TYR A 138 38.16 0.04 9.31
N LEU A 139 37.76 -0.21 10.57
CA LEU A 139 37.98 0.71 11.69
C LEU A 139 39.46 0.91 11.97
N SER A 140 40.27 -0.17 11.98
CA SER A 140 41.72 -0.08 12.20
C SER A 140 42.42 0.65 11.06
N ARG A 141 42.03 0.41 9.80
CA ARG A 141 42.51 1.17 8.64
C ARG A 141 42.14 2.65 8.74
N MET A 142 40.92 2.96 9.19
CA MET A 142 40.47 4.34 9.38
C MET A 142 41.26 5.04 10.49
N LEU A 143 41.58 4.33 11.57
CA LEU A 143 42.40 4.82 12.68
C LEU A 143 43.84 5.12 12.24
N VAL A 144 44.46 4.21 11.47
CA VAL A 144 45.79 4.42 10.87
C VAL A 144 45.78 5.59 9.89
N PHE A 145 44.73 5.72 9.08
CA PHE A 145 44.56 6.87 8.19
C PHE A 145 44.38 8.17 8.97
N PHE A 146 43.61 8.18 10.06
CA PHE A 146 43.44 9.35 10.92
C PHE A 146 44.75 9.81 11.55
N ILE A 147 45.56 8.87 12.08
CA ILE A 147 46.88 9.17 12.65
C ILE A 147 47.83 9.70 11.57
N ARG A 148 47.77 9.16 10.34
CA ARG A 148 48.57 9.67 9.20
C ARG A 148 48.07 11.00 8.65
N ARG A 149 46.76 11.28 8.74
CA ARG A 149 46.13 12.49 8.19
C ARG A 149 46.33 13.72 9.07
N GLU A 150 46.50 13.56 10.37
CA GLU A 150 47.02 14.63 11.26
C GLU A 150 48.34 15.25 10.74
N PHE A 151 49.12 14.49 9.96
CA PHE A 151 50.37 14.95 9.36
C PHE A 151 50.26 15.52 7.93
N PHE A 152 49.18 15.26 7.20
CA PHE A 152 48.99 15.72 5.81
C PHE A 152 47.57 16.30 5.66
N HIS A 153 47.49 17.63 5.67
CA HIS A 153 46.28 18.42 5.42
C HIS A 153 45.81 18.26 3.96
N GLY A 154 45.18 17.13 3.65
CA GLY A 154 44.52 16.89 2.38
C GLY A 154 43.05 16.56 2.62
N SER A 155 42.16 17.45 2.17
CA SER A 155 40.70 17.25 2.18
C SER A 155 40.34 16.08 1.26
N ALA A 156 40.32 14.87 1.81
CA ALA A 156 39.69 13.73 1.16
C ALA A 156 38.18 13.88 1.37
N ASP A 157 37.52 14.43 0.36
CA ASP A 157 36.07 14.43 0.24
C ASP A 157 35.58 12.99 0.42
N ARG A 158 34.84 12.75 1.51
CA ARG A 158 34.11 11.50 1.75
C ARG A 158 32.89 11.54 0.82
N SER A 159 33.13 11.53 -0.48
CA SER A 159 32.11 11.19 -1.45
C SER A 159 31.76 9.75 -1.15
N ALA A 160 30.64 9.56 -0.45
CA ALA A 160 30.04 8.26 -0.23
C ALA A 160 30.13 7.47 -1.53
N LYS A 161 30.38 6.16 -1.44
CA LYS A 161 30.28 5.20 -2.55
C LYS A 161 28.86 5.26 -3.13
N THR A 162 28.58 6.35 -3.82
CA THR A 162 27.37 6.63 -4.53
C THR A 162 27.54 5.96 -5.88
N PHE A 163 26.41 5.58 -6.46
CA PHE A 163 26.34 4.91 -7.74
C PHE A 163 26.70 5.90 -8.87
N LYS A 164 27.92 6.44 -8.84
CA LYS A 164 28.43 7.35 -9.85
C LYS A 164 29.23 6.52 -10.84
N ILE A 165 28.70 6.39 -12.05
CA ILE A 165 29.43 5.78 -13.17
C ILE A 165 30.50 6.80 -13.57
N ILE A 166 31.71 6.64 -13.04
CA ILE A 166 32.80 7.63 -13.20
C ILE A 166 33.56 7.44 -14.52
N ALA A 167 33.32 6.36 -15.27
CA ALA A 167 34.03 6.07 -16.51
C ALA A 167 33.04 5.76 -17.64
N ILE A 168 32.60 6.80 -18.35
CA ILE A 168 31.92 6.68 -19.64
C ILE A 168 32.87 7.30 -20.68
N ASN A 169 33.15 6.60 -21.78
CA ASN A 169 33.92 7.16 -22.90
C ASN A 169 33.19 8.42 -23.42
N LYS A 170 33.91 9.43 -23.90
CA LYS A 170 33.29 10.65 -24.44
C LYS A 170 32.35 10.33 -25.60
N ASP A 171 32.73 9.39 -26.47
CA ASP A 171 31.92 8.95 -27.62
C ASP A 171 30.60 8.30 -27.16
N LEU A 172 30.66 7.48 -26.11
CA LEU A 172 29.47 6.87 -25.49
C LEU A 172 28.58 7.94 -24.85
N LEU A 173 29.16 8.94 -24.18
CA LEU A 173 28.39 10.02 -23.56
C LEU A 173 27.60 10.82 -24.60
N GLU A 174 28.18 11.02 -25.79
CA GLU A 174 27.53 11.67 -26.91
C GLU A 174 26.37 10.84 -27.44
N GLU A 175 26.59 9.54 -27.71
CA GLU A 175 25.53 8.60 -28.09
C GLU A 175 24.36 8.55 -27.09
N TRP A 176 24.65 8.54 -25.78
CA TRP A 176 23.62 8.58 -24.74
C TRP A 176 22.83 9.89 -24.74
N ARG A 177 23.49 11.03 -25.00
CA ARG A 177 22.85 12.34 -25.11
C ARG A 177 21.95 12.41 -26.34
N GLU A 178 22.39 11.84 -27.46
CA GLU A 178 21.59 11.73 -28.68
C GLU A 178 20.34 10.89 -28.44
N PHE A 179 20.51 9.74 -27.78
CA PHE A 179 19.41 8.87 -27.39
C PHE A 179 18.40 9.55 -26.46
N GLU A 180 18.87 10.27 -25.43
CA GLU A 180 18.02 11.03 -24.51
C GLU A 180 17.23 12.13 -25.25
N GLY A 181 17.90 12.86 -26.15
CA GLY A 181 17.27 13.88 -26.99
C GLY A 181 16.21 13.31 -27.93
N ALA A 182 16.53 12.24 -28.65
CA ALA A 182 15.60 11.55 -29.54
C ALA A 182 14.40 10.96 -28.79
N SER A 183 14.64 10.34 -27.63
CA SER A 183 13.58 9.78 -26.77
C SER A 183 12.63 10.88 -26.28
N THR A 184 13.17 11.99 -25.77
CA THR A 184 12.38 13.15 -25.32
C THR A 184 11.54 13.73 -26.46
N TYR A 185 12.13 13.85 -27.65
CA TYR A 185 11.44 14.34 -28.83
C TYR A 185 10.26 13.44 -29.23
N THR A 186 10.46 12.12 -29.24
CA THR A 186 9.37 11.17 -29.56
C THR A 186 8.25 11.18 -28.52
N TYR A 187 8.57 11.33 -27.23
CA TYR A 187 7.58 11.46 -26.16
C TYR A 187 6.72 12.72 -26.35
N ALA A 188 7.35 13.89 -26.55
CA ALA A 188 6.65 15.16 -26.75
C ALA A 188 5.75 15.12 -27.99
N LEU A 189 6.22 14.50 -29.09
CA LEU A 189 5.39 14.31 -30.29
C LEU A 189 4.18 13.40 -30.02
N ASN A 190 4.34 12.34 -29.24
CA ASN A 190 3.23 11.45 -28.91
C ASN A 190 2.18 12.16 -28.06
N GLU A 191 2.59 12.98 -27.09
CA GLU A 191 1.68 13.80 -26.29
C GLU A 191 0.90 14.79 -27.16
N VAL A 192 1.59 15.50 -28.05
CA VAL A 192 0.96 16.41 -29.04
C VAL A 192 -0.02 15.66 -29.94
N LYS A 193 0.31 14.45 -30.41
CA LYS A 193 -0.59 13.62 -31.23
C LYS A 193 -1.85 13.23 -30.46
N ILE A 194 -1.73 12.85 -29.19
CA ILE A 194 -2.87 12.48 -28.34
C ILE A 194 -3.78 13.69 -28.13
N LEU A 195 -3.21 14.85 -27.80
CA LEU A 195 -3.95 16.10 -27.62
C LEU A 195 -4.66 16.54 -28.92
N LYS A 196 -3.97 16.42 -30.05
CA LYS A 196 -4.55 16.74 -31.37
C LYS A 196 -5.69 15.78 -31.72
N ALA A 197 -5.53 14.49 -31.45
CA ALA A 197 -6.59 13.49 -31.66
C ALA A 197 -7.79 13.74 -30.74
N ALA A 198 -7.57 14.13 -29.47
CA ALA A 198 -8.63 14.50 -28.54
C ALA A 198 -9.37 15.76 -29.00
N SER A 199 -8.65 16.81 -29.40
CA SER A 199 -9.22 18.05 -29.95
C SER A 199 -10.05 17.81 -31.21
N GLN A 200 -9.56 16.96 -32.13
CA GLN A 200 -10.31 16.59 -33.34
C GLN A 200 -11.59 15.80 -33.02
N LYS A 201 -11.55 14.88 -32.05
CA LYS A 201 -12.73 14.15 -31.58
C LYS A 201 -13.76 15.10 -30.93
N PHE A 202 -13.29 16.06 -30.13
CA PHE A 202 -14.14 17.08 -29.51
C PHE A 202 -14.79 17.99 -30.55
N LYS A 203 -14.01 18.47 -31.54
CA LYS A 203 -14.51 19.27 -32.65
C LYS A 203 -15.56 18.52 -33.47
N LYS A 204 -15.31 17.26 -33.83
CA LYS A 204 -16.27 16.40 -34.54
C LYS A 204 -17.54 16.13 -33.72
N GLY A 205 -17.43 15.98 -32.40
CA GLY A 205 -18.56 15.86 -31.49
C GLY A 205 -19.40 17.14 -31.42
N SER A 206 -18.75 18.30 -31.35
CA SER A 206 -19.38 19.63 -31.40
C SER A 206 -20.09 19.88 -32.74
N ASP A 207 -19.45 19.54 -33.87
CA ASP A 207 -20.02 19.68 -35.22
C ASP A 207 -21.20 18.72 -35.46
N SER A 208 -21.21 17.58 -34.77
CA SER A 208 -22.35 16.63 -34.80
C SER A 208 -23.52 17.12 -33.94
N SER A 209 -23.24 17.83 -32.82
CA SER A 209 -24.27 18.47 -31.99
C SER A 209 -24.80 19.78 -32.56
N SER A 210 -24.05 20.49 -33.41
CA SER A 210 -24.53 21.69 -34.12
C SER A 210 -25.53 21.34 -35.23
N THR A 211 -25.49 20.12 -35.79
CA THR A 211 -26.56 19.63 -36.70
C THR A 211 -27.90 19.42 -35.98
N GLN A 212 -27.92 19.38 -34.65
CA GLN A 212 -29.14 19.28 -33.84
C GLN A 212 -29.50 20.58 -33.08
N LYS A 213 -28.71 21.65 -33.25
CA LYS A 213 -28.84 22.94 -32.51
C LYS A 213 -29.23 24.14 -33.38
N GLU A 214 -29.76 23.96 -34.58
CA GLU A 214 -30.45 25.06 -35.30
C GLU A 214 -31.76 25.52 -34.62
N THR A 215 -32.14 24.94 -33.48
CA THR A 215 -33.24 25.44 -32.64
C THR A 215 -32.81 25.62 -31.19
N LYS A 216 -32.07 26.70 -30.90
CA LYS A 216 -32.26 27.59 -29.72
C LYS A 216 -31.05 28.50 -29.52
N ALA A 217 -31.22 29.77 -29.87
CA ALA A 217 -30.41 30.87 -29.37
C ALA A 217 -30.60 30.97 -27.86
N GLY A 218 -29.52 30.82 -27.08
CA GLY A 218 -29.59 30.87 -25.61
C GLY A 218 -28.26 30.75 -24.86
N ASN A 219 -27.21 30.15 -25.42
CA ASN A 219 -25.91 29.97 -24.75
C ASN A 219 -24.74 30.54 -25.59
N SER A 220 -24.72 31.85 -25.85
CA SER A 220 -23.61 32.48 -26.57
C SER A 220 -22.33 32.59 -25.74
N GLU A 221 -22.43 32.63 -24.41
CA GLU A 221 -21.27 32.72 -23.51
C GLU A 221 -20.52 31.39 -23.43
N ASP A 222 -21.21 30.27 -23.16
CA ASP A 222 -20.56 28.93 -23.13
C ASP A 222 -19.93 28.53 -24.48
N LEU A 223 -20.52 28.97 -25.60
CA LEU A 223 -19.97 28.73 -26.94
C LEU A 223 -18.74 29.59 -27.21
N ASN A 224 -18.71 30.82 -26.71
CA ASN A 224 -17.53 31.69 -26.81
C ASN A 224 -16.41 31.21 -25.89
N GLU A 225 -16.72 30.77 -24.67
CA GLU A 225 -15.74 30.19 -23.75
C GLU A 225 -15.15 28.87 -24.29
N ALA A 226 -15.98 28.01 -24.88
CA ALA A 226 -15.49 26.81 -25.55
C ALA A 226 -14.63 27.14 -26.79
N ALA A 227 -14.99 28.17 -27.55
CA ALA A 227 -14.20 28.63 -28.69
C ALA A 227 -12.85 29.22 -28.26
N ASP A 228 -12.81 29.99 -27.18
CA ASP A 228 -11.58 30.55 -26.62
C ASP A 228 -10.65 29.46 -26.08
N ASN A 229 -11.19 28.46 -25.37
CA ASN A 229 -10.41 27.30 -24.91
C ASN A 229 -9.82 26.49 -26.09
N VAL A 230 -10.58 26.32 -27.17
CA VAL A 230 -10.07 25.69 -28.40
C VAL A 230 -8.98 26.53 -29.05
N ARG A 231 -9.11 27.86 -29.04
CA ARG A 231 -8.11 28.80 -29.57
C ARG A 231 -6.82 28.75 -28.75
N ASP A 232 -6.92 28.71 -27.43
CA ASP A 232 -5.76 28.59 -26.54
C ASP A 232 -5.03 27.24 -26.70
N VAL A 233 -5.77 26.15 -26.85
CA VAL A 233 -5.18 24.83 -27.18
C VAL A 233 -4.48 24.86 -28.54
N GLN A 234 -5.08 25.50 -29.55
CA GLN A 234 -4.48 25.67 -30.87
C GLN A 234 -3.18 26.49 -30.81
N ASP A 235 -3.18 27.58 -30.04
CA ASP A 235 -2.03 28.47 -29.86
C ASP A 235 -0.90 27.74 -29.10
N ASN A 236 -1.23 26.95 -28.07
CA ASN A 236 -0.26 26.14 -27.33
C ASN A 236 0.36 25.02 -28.20
N LEU A 237 -0.45 24.36 -29.03
CA LEU A 237 0.04 23.38 -30.01
C LEU A 237 0.98 24.02 -31.05
N SER A 238 0.70 25.26 -31.49
CA SER A 238 1.55 25.96 -32.44
C SER A 238 2.92 26.32 -31.84
N LYS A 239 2.95 26.76 -30.58
CA LYS A 239 4.17 27.06 -29.81
C LYS A 239 5.00 25.81 -29.55
N LEU A 240 4.35 24.69 -29.24
CA LEU A 240 5.01 23.39 -29.10
C LEU A 240 5.64 22.94 -30.42
N ASN A 241 4.91 23.09 -31.53
CA ASN A 241 5.40 22.69 -32.85
C ASN A 241 6.61 23.53 -33.30
N SER A 242 6.62 24.85 -33.02
CA SER A 242 7.79 25.69 -33.30
C SER A 242 8.98 25.36 -32.39
N THR A 243 8.74 25.01 -31.13
CA THR A 243 9.79 24.55 -30.19
C THR A 243 10.39 23.22 -30.64
N ILE A 244 9.55 22.30 -31.14
CA ILE A 244 9.94 21.01 -31.71
C ILE A 244 10.79 21.18 -32.98
N GLU A 245 10.39 22.07 -33.90
CA GLU A 245 11.21 22.39 -35.07
C GLU A 245 12.51 23.11 -34.70
N GLY A 246 12.50 23.95 -33.66
CA GLY A 246 13.71 24.56 -33.07
C GLY A 246 14.67 23.52 -32.49
N MET A 247 14.16 22.53 -31.75
CA MET A 247 14.96 21.39 -31.27
C MET A 247 15.52 20.55 -32.42
N LYS A 248 14.75 20.34 -33.48
CA LYS A 248 15.18 19.60 -34.69
C LYS A 248 16.27 20.33 -35.48
N LEU A 249 16.21 21.66 -35.57
CA LEU A 249 17.27 22.50 -36.14
C LEU A 249 18.51 22.55 -35.25
N GLY A 250 18.33 22.64 -33.93
CA GLY A 250 19.41 22.51 -32.95
C GLY A 250 20.12 21.17 -33.05
N PHE A 251 19.35 20.09 -33.22
CA PHE A 251 19.87 18.74 -33.47
C PHE A 251 20.67 18.67 -34.78
N LYS A 252 20.16 19.25 -35.87
CA LYS A 252 20.84 19.26 -37.18
C LYS A 252 22.15 20.06 -37.17
N ASN A 253 22.22 21.16 -36.43
CA ASN A 253 23.42 22.02 -36.35
C ASN A 253 24.48 21.53 -35.37
N TYR A 254 24.14 20.62 -34.44
CA TYR A 254 25.11 20.00 -33.52
C TYR A 254 25.79 18.76 -34.11
N PHE A 255 25.22 18.20 -35.18
CA PHE A 255 25.64 16.94 -35.81
C PHE A 255 26.41 17.10 -37.14
N MET A 256 26.70 18.34 -37.56
CA MET A 256 27.57 18.67 -38.71
C MET A 256 28.76 19.49 -38.21
#